data_AF-A0A8H2MH05-F1
#
_entry.id   AF-A0A8H2MH05-F1
#
_cell.length_a   1.000
_cell.length_b   1.000
_cell.length_c   1.000
_cell.angle_alpha   90.00
_cell.angle_beta   90.00
_cell.angle_gamma   90.00
#
_symmetry.space_group_name_H-M   'P 1'
#
loop_
_entity.id
_entity.type
_entity.pdbx_description
1 polymer ?
#
loop_
_entity_poly.entity_id
_entity_poly.type
_entity_poly.pdbx_seq_one_letter_code
_entity_poly.pdbx_strand_id
1 'polypeptide(L)'
;MSKILEADINMLAKPFLKWAGGKGQLIDQIKERYPVELGGTITKYVEPFVGSGAVLFDILNSHDLTDVFIGDANIELINVYRAIKYYVEELIGELSCFENEYQEG
;
A
#
# COMPACT_ATOMS: atom_id res chain seq x y z
N MET A 1 -14.76 -4.60 22.73
CA MET A 1 -13.30 -4.78 22.95
C MET A 1 -12.85 -6.17 22.48
N SER A 2 -13.27 -6.61 21.27
CA SER A 2 -13.17 -8.04 20.90
C SER A 2 -13.16 -8.32 19.38
N LYS A 3 -12.64 -7.42 18.54
CA LYS A 3 -12.45 -7.73 17.10
C LYS A 3 -11.09 -7.35 16.52
N ILE A 4 -10.29 -6.54 17.23
CA ILE A 4 -8.98 -6.08 16.73
C ILE A 4 -7.88 -7.11 17.04
N LEU A 5 -8.10 -8.05 17.96
CA LEU A 5 -7.07 -8.98 18.45
C LEU A 5 -6.98 -10.33 17.70
N GLU A 6 -7.78 -10.54 16.66
CA GLU A 6 -7.62 -11.66 15.70
C GLU A 6 -7.06 -11.14 14.36
N ALA A 7 -6.11 -10.21 14.38
CA ALA A 7 -5.36 -9.90 13.17
C ALA A 7 -4.52 -11.14 12.82
N ASP A 8 -4.93 -11.86 11.76
CA ASP A 8 -4.20 -12.98 11.19
C ASP A 8 -2.70 -12.66 11.09
N ILE A 9 -1.86 -13.56 11.60
CA ILE A 9 -0.38 -13.47 11.60
C ILE A 9 0.20 -13.40 10.16
N ASN A 10 -0.65 -13.41 9.12
CA ASN A 10 -0.34 -13.24 7.70
C ASN A 10 -1.06 -12.04 7.06
N MET A 11 -1.22 -10.91 7.75
CA MET A 11 -1.80 -9.71 7.14
C MET A 11 -0.87 -9.09 6.07
N LEU A 12 -1.04 -9.54 4.83
CA LEU A 12 -0.45 -8.93 3.65
C LEU A 12 -1.04 -7.54 3.43
N ALA A 13 -0.18 -6.56 3.16
CA ALA A 13 -0.60 -5.20 2.81
C ALA A 13 -1.36 -5.22 1.47
N LYS A 14 -2.39 -4.38 1.34
CA LYS A 14 -3.23 -4.30 0.13
C LYS A 14 -3.46 -2.84 -0.27
N PRO A 15 -3.75 -2.57 -1.56
CA PRO A 15 -4.20 -1.26 -2.00
C PRO A 15 -5.38 -0.74 -1.17
N PHE A 16 -5.25 0.48 -0.64
CA PHE A 16 -6.23 1.10 0.25
C PHE A 16 -7.14 2.13 -0.45
N LEU A 17 -6.77 2.56 -1.67
CA LEU A 17 -7.57 3.48 -2.49
C LEU A 17 -8.19 2.78 -3.69
N LYS A 18 -9.44 3.12 -3.99
CA LYS A 18 -10.00 2.91 -5.32
C LYS A 18 -9.35 3.90 -6.28
N TRP A 19 -8.65 3.39 -7.29
CA TRP A 19 -7.88 4.22 -8.22
C TRP A 19 -8.10 3.76 -9.66
N ALA A 20 -8.29 4.71 -10.57
CA ALA A 20 -8.41 4.41 -11.99
C ALA A 20 -7.11 3.79 -12.51
N GLY A 21 -7.20 2.69 -13.27
CA GLY A 21 -6.01 1.97 -13.75
C GLY A 21 -5.29 1.17 -12.66
N GLY A 22 -5.97 0.85 -11.55
CA GLY A 22 -5.44 -0.06 -10.53
C GLY A 22 -5.02 -1.40 -11.14
N LYS A 23 -3.75 -1.76 -11.01
CA LYS A 23 -3.14 -2.95 -11.63
C LYS A 23 -3.49 -4.28 -10.94
N GLY A 24 -4.42 -4.27 -9.97
CA GLY A 24 -4.76 -5.43 -9.15
C GLY A 24 -5.15 -6.69 -9.94
N GLN A 25 -5.94 -6.53 -11.01
CA GLN A 25 -6.35 -7.66 -11.87
C GLN A 25 -5.21 -8.22 -12.75
N LEU A 26 -4.12 -7.48 -12.90
CA LEU A 26 -2.98 -7.83 -13.75
C LEU A 26 -1.77 -8.32 -12.95
N ILE A 27 -1.86 -8.37 -11.61
CA ILE A 27 -0.72 -8.71 -10.74
C ILE A 27 -0.14 -10.07 -11.09
N ASP A 28 -0.97 -11.08 -11.33
CA ASP A 28 -0.50 -12.42 -11.70
C ASP A 28 0.32 -12.45 -13.00
N GLN A 29 0.04 -11.54 -13.93
CA GLN A 29 0.77 -11.44 -15.21
C GLN A 29 2.02 -10.58 -15.08
N ILE A 30 2.00 -9.60 -14.16
CA ILE A 30 3.13 -8.71 -13.89
C ILE A 30 4.21 -9.46 -13.11
N LYS A 31 3.83 -10.26 -12.10
CA LYS A 31 4.78 -11.01 -11.26
C LYS A 31 5.63 -12.00 -12.07
N GLU A 32 5.08 -12.57 -13.14
CA GLU A 32 5.80 -13.45 -14.07
C GLU A 32 6.98 -12.76 -14.77
N ARG A 33 7.01 -11.43 -14.75
CA ARG A 33 8.03 -10.60 -15.41
C ARG A 33 9.00 -9.96 -14.42
N TYR A 34 8.86 -10.23 -13.13
CA TYR A 34 9.84 -9.75 -12.16
C TYR A 34 11.21 -10.38 -12.43
N PRO A 35 12.31 -9.63 -12.25
CA PRO A 35 13.64 -10.20 -12.28
C PRO A 35 13.75 -11.32 -11.23
N VAL A 36 14.37 -12.44 -11.58
CA VAL A 36 14.56 -13.57 -10.65
C VAL A 36 15.46 -13.20 -9.48
N GLU A 37 16.26 -12.14 -9.63
CA GLU A 37 17.16 -11.59 -8.62
C GLU A 37 16.48 -10.63 -7.64
N LEU A 38 15.21 -10.26 -7.86
CA LEU A 38 14.44 -9.37 -6.99
C LEU A 38 14.31 -9.98 -5.59
N GLY A 39 14.60 -9.18 -4.55
CA GLY A 39 14.65 -9.66 -3.16
C GLY A 39 15.94 -10.42 -2.80
N GLY A 40 16.79 -10.72 -3.78
CA GLY A 40 18.12 -11.31 -3.60
C GLY A 40 19.22 -10.28 -3.82
N THR A 41 19.80 -10.26 -5.03
CA THR A 41 20.85 -9.28 -5.37
C THR A 41 20.27 -7.94 -5.80
N ILE A 42 19.01 -7.90 -6.24
CA ILE A 42 18.26 -6.67 -6.49
C ILE A 42 17.41 -6.36 -5.25
N THR A 43 17.89 -5.44 -4.42
CA THR A 43 17.22 -5.04 -3.17
C THR A 43 16.61 -3.63 -3.22
N LYS A 44 16.68 -2.97 -4.37
CA LYS A 44 16.14 -1.62 -4.59
C LYS A 44 15.00 -1.64 -5.59
N TYR A 45 13.86 -1.08 -5.20
CA TYR A 45 12.67 -0.95 -6.04
C TYR A 45 12.30 0.51 -6.24
N VAL A 46 11.87 0.85 -7.46
CA VAL A 46 11.41 2.19 -7.82
C VAL A 46 10.10 2.09 -8.60
N GLU A 47 9.04 2.72 -8.10
CA GLU A 47 7.75 2.83 -8.78
C GLU A 47 7.40 4.30 -9.04
N PRO A 48 7.66 4.84 -10.25
CA PRO A 48 7.45 6.25 -10.54
C PRO A 48 5.96 6.66 -10.71
N PHE A 49 5.06 5.67 -10.82
CA PHE A 49 3.61 5.87 -11.00
C PHE A 49 2.83 4.91 -10.10
N VAL A 50 2.87 5.16 -8.79
CA VAL A 50 2.39 4.23 -7.78
C VAL A 50 0.87 4.01 -7.84
N GLY A 51 0.07 5.04 -8.13
CA GLY A 51 -1.39 4.95 -8.05
C GLY A 51 -1.85 4.40 -6.69
N SER A 52 -2.68 3.35 -6.68
CA SER A 52 -3.07 2.67 -5.42
C SER A 52 -2.04 1.68 -4.87
N GLY A 53 -0.89 1.52 -5.53
CA GLY A 53 0.23 0.71 -5.06
C GLY A 53 0.03 -0.80 -5.22
N ALA A 54 -0.76 -1.24 -6.20
CA ALA A 54 -1.00 -2.68 -6.41
C ALA A 54 0.28 -3.49 -6.60
N VAL A 55 1.23 -2.99 -7.40
CA VAL A 55 2.53 -3.64 -7.64
C VAL A 55 3.44 -3.45 -6.43
N LEU A 56 3.51 -2.22 -5.88
CA LEU A 56 4.24 -1.93 -4.63
C LEU A 56 3.91 -2.94 -3.52
N PHE A 57 2.64 -3.12 -3.19
CA PHE A 57 2.24 -3.99 -2.09
C PHE A 57 2.52 -5.47 -2.40
N ASP A 58 2.31 -5.91 -3.63
CA ASP A 58 2.70 -7.27 -4.07
C ASP A 58 4.20 -7.53 -3.88
N ILE A 59 5.04 -6.59 -4.30
CA ILE A 59 6.50 -6.66 -4.14
C ILE A 59 6.89 -6.67 -2.65
N LEU A 60 6.38 -5.73 -1.86
CA LEU A 60 6.68 -5.62 -0.42
C LEU A 60 6.24 -6.85 0.39
N ASN A 61 5.16 -7.51 -0.04
CA ASN A 61 4.67 -8.72 0.61
C ASN A 61 5.48 -9.98 0.26
N SER A 62 6.20 -9.96 -0.87
CA SER A 62 6.81 -11.16 -1.46
C SER A 62 8.34 -11.12 -1.51
N HIS A 63 8.97 -9.95 -1.33
CA HIS A 63 10.40 -9.76 -1.51
C HIS A 63 10.98 -8.87 -0.41
N ASP A 64 12.16 -9.25 0.11
CA ASP A 64 12.91 -8.45 1.06
C ASP A 64 13.70 -7.36 0.33
N LEU A 65 13.33 -6.09 0.54
CA LEU A 65 13.95 -4.94 -0.09
C LEU A 65 14.62 -4.04 0.95
N THR A 66 15.76 -3.47 0.59
CA THR A 66 16.49 -2.50 1.43
C THR A 66 15.98 -1.09 1.19
N ASP A 67 15.74 -0.73 -0.08
CA ASP A 67 15.34 0.62 -0.46
C ASP A 67 14.13 0.58 -1.39
N VAL A 68 13.09 1.36 -1.06
CA VAL A 68 11.87 1.47 -1.86
C VAL A 68 11.53 2.93 -2.10
N PHE A 69 11.48 3.32 -3.38
CA PHE A 69 11.14 4.67 -3.80
C PHE A 69 9.85 4.64 -4.61
N ILE A 70 8.86 5.41 -4.18
CA ILE A 70 7.60 5.57 -4.93
C ILE A 70 7.39 7.03 -5.30
N GLY A 71 6.77 7.24 -6.45
CA GLY A 71 6.42 8.55 -6.97
C GLY A 71 5.07 8.52 -7.68
N ASP A 72 4.51 9.70 -7.84
CA ASP A 72 3.35 9.98 -8.68
C ASP A 72 3.34 11.48 -8.99
N ALA A 73 2.68 11.88 -10.07
CA ALA A 73 2.47 13.29 -10.37
C ALA A 73 1.43 13.92 -9.43
N ASN A 74 0.54 13.12 -8.85
CA ASN A 74 -0.46 13.60 -7.90
C ASN A 74 0.15 13.78 -6.50
N ILE A 75 0.38 15.03 -6.11
CA ILE A 75 0.97 15.36 -4.80
C ILE A 75 0.07 14.94 -3.64
N GLU A 76 -1.25 14.99 -3.78
CA GLU A 76 -2.18 14.57 -2.72
C GLU A 76 -2.12 13.07 -2.49
N LEU A 77 -1.97 12.28 -3.55
CA LEU A 77 -1.73 10.85 -3.41
C LEU A 77 -0.44 10.57 -2.62
N ILE A 78 0.65 11.28 -2.95
CA ILE A 78 1.91 11.16 -2.22
C ILE A 78 1.78 11.62 -0.77
N ASN A 79 0.98 12.66 -0.49
CA ASN A 79 0.68 13.09 0.87
C ASN A 79 -0.07 12.01 1.66
N VAL A 80 -1.02 11.31 1.04
CA VAL A 80 -1.72 10.18 1.69
C VAL A 80 -0.74 9.06 2.04
N TYR A 81 0.15 8.65 1.13
CA TYR A 81 1.19 7.66 1.44
C TYR A 81 2.12 8.12 2.57
N ARG A 82 2.49 9.41 2.60
CA ARG A 82 3.29 9.99 3.70
C ARG A 82 2.53 10.00 5.03
N ALA A 83 1.25 10.34 5.01
CA ALA A 83 0.39 10.33 6.19
C ALA A 83 0.31 8.91 6.77
N ILE A 84 0.05 7.90 5.94
CA ILE A 84 0.06 6.49 6.34
C ILE A 84 1.43 6.07 6.89
N LYS A 85 2.53 6.54 6.30
CA LYS A 85 3.88 6.15 6.73
C LYS A 85 4.30 6.77 8.07
N TYR A 86 3.94 8.02 8.32
CA TYR A 86 4.50 8.81 9.41
C TYR A 86 3.50 9.18 10.51
N TYR A 87 2.19 9.12 10.23
CA TYR A 87 1.12 9.63 11.10
C TYR A 87 -0.12 8.70 11.06
N VAL A 88 0.09 7.38 11.09
CA VAL A 88 -0.98 6.40 10.87
C VAL A 88 -2.05 6.43 11.97
N GLU A 89 -1.64 6.63 13.22
CA GLU A 89 -2.57 6.64 14.37
C GLU A 89 -3.45 7.89 14.35
N GLU A 90 -2.86 9.05 14.04
CA GLU A 90 -3.59 10.31 13.87
C GLU A 90 -4.55 10.22 12.69
N LEU A 91 -4.10 9.66 11.56
CA LEU A 91 -4.96 9.45 10.39
C LEU A 91 -6.14 8.54 10.70
N ILE A 92 -5.92 7.43 11.42
CA ILE A 92 -7.00 6.53 11.84
C ILE A 92 -7.98 7.28 12.76
N GLY A 93 -7.48 8.06 13.71
CA GLY A 93 -8.32 8.86 14.61
C GLY A 93 -9.24 9.84 13.87
N GLU A 94 -8.69 10.61 12.93
CA GLU A 94 -9.46 11.55 12.11
C GLU A 94 -10.51 10.84 11.23
N LEU A 95 -10.13 9.72 10.60
CA LEU A 95 -11.06 8.94 9.77
C LEU A 95 -12.20 8.32 10.60
N SER A 96 -11.92 7.87 11.82
CA SER A 96 -12.94 7.37 12.74
C SER A 96 -13.93 8.45 13.16
N CYS A 97 -13.49 9.71 13.34
CA CYS A 97 -14.39 10.83 13.59
C CYS A 97 -15.37 11.04 12.43
N PHE A 98 -14.88 11.04 11.19
CA PHE A 98 -15.73 11.16 10.01
C PHE A 98 -16.67 9.97 9.81
N GLU A 99 -16.22 8.75 10.12
CA GLU A 99 -17.06 7.56 10.06
C GLU A 99 -18.26 7.67 11.01
N ASN A 100 -18.03 8.10 12.26
CA ASN A 100 -19.10 8.27 13.24
C ASN A 100 -20.09 9.36 12.80
N GLU A 101 -19.62 10.51 12.32
CA GLU A 101 -20.48 11.59 11.83
C GLU A 101 -21.36 11.14 10.65
N TYR A 102 -20.80 10.34 9.73
CA TYR A 102 -21.55 9.80 8.59
C TYR A 102 -22.59 8.74 8.99
N GLN A 103 -22.37 7.99 10.08
CA GLN A 103 -23.32 6.99 10.56
C GLN A 103 -24.46 7.58 11.39
N GLU A 104 -24.24 8.74 12.01
CA GLU A 104 -25.26 9.43 12.82
C GLU A 104 -26.23 10.30 11.99
N GLY A 105 -25.87 10.65 10.75
CA GLY A 105 -26.70 11.40 9.80
C GLY A 105 -27.56 10.54 8.89
#